data_AF-A0A2J6TIU3-F1
#
_entry.id   AF-A0A2J6TIU3-F1
#
_cell.length_a   1.000
_cell.length_b   1.000
_cell.length_c   1.000
_cell.angle_alpha   90.00
_cell.angle_beta   90.00
_cell.angle_gamma   90.00
#
_symmetry.space_group_name_H-M   'P 1'
#
loop_
_entity.id
_entity.type
_entity.pdbx_description
1 polymer ?
#
loop_
_entity_poly.entity_id
_entity_poly.type
_entity_poly.pdbx_seq_one_letter_code
_entity_poly.pdbx_strand_id
1 'polypeptide(L)'
;AFILIMFSFILGNKRVERLRKRPKETSSKAKTMQKPFSKEPVKVLSISVIADGYNYYIGAVNEFNYLTAQNAGLRYVERGGH
;
A
#
# COMPACT_ATOMS: atom_id res chain seq x y z
N ALA A 1 -19.94 18.60 4.57
CA ALA A 1 -19.82 17.38 3.73
C ALA A 1 -19.40 17.66 2.27
N PHE A 2 -19.87 18.74 1.63
CA PHE A 2 -19.61 19.03 0.20
C PHE A 2 -18.13 19.18 -0.18
N ILE A 3 -17.35 19.87 0.66
CA ILE A 3 -15.91 20.10 0.45
C ILE A 3 -15.15 18.77 0.40
N LEU A 4 -15.48 17.82 1.28
CA LEU A 4 -14.83 16.51 1.38
C LEU A 4 -15.10 15.64 0.14
N ILE A 5 -16.31 15.72 -0.41
CA ILE A 5 -16.70 15.00 -1.63
C ILE A 5 -15.97 15.57 -2.85
N MET A 6 -15.94 16.91 -2.99
CA MET A 6 -15.25 17.57 -4.10
C MET A 6 -13.74 17.34 -4.03
N PHE A 7 -13.14 17.38 -2.84
CA PHE A 7 -11.72 17.11 -2.68
C PHE A 7 -11.37 15.65 -3.02
N SER A 8 -12.23 14.70 -2.60
CA SER A 8 -12.07 13.28 -2.94
C SER A 8 -12.23 13.04 -4.45
N PHE A 9 -13.16 13.74 -5.11
CA PHE A 9 -13.35 13.65 -6.56
C PHE A 9 -12.17 14.26 -7.33
N ILE A 10 -11.72 15.47 -6.96
CA ILE A 10 -10.58 16.15 -7.57
C ILE A 10 -9.30 15.33 -7.37
N LEU A 11 -9.04 14.86 -6.15
CA LEU A 11 -7.84 14.08 -5.84
C LEU A 11 -7.90 12.66 -6.41
N GLY A 12 -9.10 12.08 -6.50
CA GLY A 12 -9.33 10.76 -7.12
C GLY A 12 -9.07 10.77 -8.62
N ASN A 13 -9.41 11.88 -9.29
CA ASN A 13 -9.16 12.09 -10.71
C ASN A 13 -7.72 12.50 -11.03
N LYS A 14 -6.96 12.99 -10.05
CA LYS A 14 -5.53 13.20 -10.22
C LYS A 14 -4.83 11.86 -10.35
N ARG A 15 -4.00 11.74 -11.39
CA ARG A 15 -3.18 10.56 -11.65
C ARG A 15 -1.71 10.94 -11.61
N VAL A 16 -0.90 9.99 -11.19
CA VAL A 16 0.56 10.07 -11.19
C VAL A 16 1.12 8.90 -11.96
N GLU A 17 2.20 9.16 -12.68
CA GLU A 17 2.94 8.13 -13.38
C GLU A 17 3.97 7.51 -12.44
N ARG A 18 3.94 6.19 -12.31
CA ARG A 18 4.92 5.45 -11.52
C ARG A 18 5.46 4.27 -12.31
N LEU A 19 6.78 4.14 -12.32
CA LEU A 19 7.43 2.93 -12.78
C LEU A 19 7.16 1.81 -11.77
N ARG A 20 6.56 0.70 -12.22
CA ARG A 20 6.23 -0.45 -11.37
C ARG A 20 6.75 -1.73 -12.00
N LYS A 21 7.09 -2.70 -11.15
CA LYS A 21 7.41 -4.07 -11.57
C LYS A 21 6.14 -4.89 -11.66
N ARG A 22 6.04 -5.75 -12.67
CA ARG A 22 4.93 -6.67 -12.85
C ARG A 22 4.87 -7.67 -11.68
N PRO A 23 3.71 -7.83 -11.02
CA PRO A 23 3.57 -8.82 -9.93
C PRO A 23 3.79 -10.26 -10.42
N LYS A 24 4.41 -11.11 -9.61
CA LYS A 24 4.62 -12.54 -9.90
C LYS A 24 3.27 -13.29 -9.95
N GLU A 25 3.13 -14.25 -10.85
CA GLU A 25 1.87 -15.01 -11.07
C GLU A 25 1.34 -15.73 -9.83
N THR A 26 2.23 -16.07 -8.90
CA THR A 26 1.88 -16.75 -7.65
C THR A 26 1.28 -15.83 -6.59
N SER A 27 1.26 -14.51 -6.79
CA SER A 27 0.65 -13.60 -5.82
C SER A 27 -0.87 -13.59 -5.94
N SER A 28 -1.57 -13.76 -4.81
CA SER A 28 -3.04 -13.77 -4.74
C SER A 28 -3.71 -12.49 -5.26
N LYS A 29 -2.96 -11.37 -5.32
CA LYS A 29 -3.42 -10.08 -5.86
C LYS A 29 -2.95 -9.83 -7.31
N ALA A 30 -2.24 -10.78 -7.93
CA ALA A 30 -1.53 -10.57 -9.18
C ALA A 30 -2.44 -10.45 -10.41
N LYS A 31 -3.51 -11.24 -10.52
CA LYS A 31 -4.30 -11.32 -11.76
C LYS A 31 -4.83 -9.96 -12.21
N THR A 32 -5.39 -9.18 -11.29
CA THR A 32 -5.94 -7.84 -11.60
C THR A 32 -4.85 -6.82 -11.90
N MET A 33 -3.76 -6.85 -11.13
CA MET A 33 -2.66 -5.90 -11.30
C MET A 33 -1.73 -6.23 -12.47
N GLN A 34 -1.72 -7.45 -13.01
CA GLN A 34 -0.90 -7.83 -14.15
C GLN A 34 -1.47 -7.37 -15.49
N LYS A 35 -2.80 -7.30 -15.63
CA LYS A 35 -3.47 -6.89 -16.88
C LYS A 35 -2.88 -5.62 -17.52
N PRO A 36 -2.60 -4.52 -16.79
CA PRO A 36 -2.02 -3.32 -17.39
C PRO A 36 -0.57 -3.48 -17.87
N PHE A 37 0.16 -4.49 -17.38
CA PHE A 37 1.56 -4.76 -17.78
C PHE A 37 1.68 -5.58 -19.06
N SER A 38 0.60 -6.20 -19.54
CA SER A 38 0.65 -7.09 -20.72
C SER A 38 1.75 -8.16 -20.57
N LYS A 39 2.86 -8.08 -21.34
CA LYS A 39 4.03 -8.97 -21.22
C LYS A 39 5.26 -8.28 -20.63
N GLU A 40 5.18 -6.98 -20.36
CA GLU A 40 6.33 -6.20 -19.89
C GLU A 40 6.62 -6.49 -18.41
N PRO A 41 7.89 -6.72 -18.04
CA PRO A 41 8.28 -6.96 -16.65
C PRO A 41 8.24 -5.68 -15.80
N VAL A 42 8.37 -4.52 -16.45
CA VAL A 42 8.33 -3.19 -15.82
C VAL A 42 7.57 -2.27 -16.75
N LYS A 43 6.64 -1.47 -16.22
CA LYS A 43 5.86 -0.52 -17.01
C LYS A 43 5.57 0.74 -16.20
N VAL A 44 5.52 1.89 -16.89
CA VAL A 44 5.00 3.13 -16.32
C VAL A 44 3.48 3.05 -16.29
N LEU A 45 2.90 3.11 -15.10
CA LEU A 45 1.46 3.08 -14.90
C LEU A 45 0.95 4.42 -14.40
N SER A 46 -0.14 4.89 -15.01
CA SER A 46 -0.91 6.03 -14.54
C SER A 46 -1.90 5.56 -13.45
N ILE A 47 -1.53 5.77 -12.20
CA ILE A 47 -2.30 5.39 -11.02
C ILE A 47 -2.93 6.61 -10.36
N SER A 48 -4.09 6.45 -9.72
CA SER A 48 -4.70 7.56 -8.95
C SER A 48 -3.79 7.96 -7.79
N VAL A 49 -3.69 9.26 -7.51
CA VAL A 49 -2.88 9.79 -6.38
C VAL A 49 -3.35 9.22 -5.05
N ILE A 50 -4.67 9.01 -4.89
CA ILE A 50 -5.22 8.39 -3.67
C ILE A 50 -4.73 6.95 -3.53
N ALA A 51 -4.71 6.18 -4.61
CA ALA A 51 -4.24 4.80 -4.60
C ALA A 51 -2.72 4.71 -4.39
N ASP A 52 -1.94 5.61 -4.99
CA ASP A 52 -0.49 5.67 -4.75
C ASP A 52 -0.19 6.03 -3.29
N GLY A 53 -0.87 7.05 -2.76
CA GLY A 53 -0.76 7.47 -1.36
C GLY A 53 -1.19 6.36 -0.39
N TYR A 54 -2.35 5.76 -0.59
CA TYR A 54 -2.83 4.66 0.23
C TYR A 54 -1.84 3.48 0.24
N ASN A 55 -1.32 3.07 -0.93
CA ASN A 55 -0.34 1.99 -1.01
C ASN A 55 0.97 2.34 -0.31
N TYR A 56 1.42 3.59 -0.41
CA TYR A 56 2.63 4.06 0.29
C TYR A 56 2.45 4.03 1.81
N TYR A 57 1.36 4.60 2.32
CA TYR A 57 1.10 4.67 3.76
C TYR A 57 0.73 3.31 4.38
N ILE A 58 -0.01 2.45 3.67
CA ILE A 58 -0.30 1.09 4.16
C ILE A 58 0.95 0.24 4.21
N GLY A 59 1.86 0.39 3.24
CA GLY A 59 3.18 -0.22 3.29
C GLY A 59 3.92 0.18 4.56
N ALA A 60 3.95 1.47 4.87
CA ALA A 60 4.58 2.01 6.07
C ALA A 60 3.94 1.49 7.37
N VAL A 61 2.61 1.37 7.44
CA VAL A 61 1.91 0.79 8.61
C VAL A 61 2.25 -0.69 8.78
N ASN A 62 2.29 -1.45 7.68
CA ASN A 62 2.60 -2.87 7.73
C ASN A 62 4.07 -3.11 8.09
N GLU A 63 4.98 -2.28 7.58
CA GLU A 63 6.40 -2.27 7.94
C GLU A 63 6.60 -1.90 9.40
N PHE A 64 5.90 -0.88 9.91
CA PHE A 64 5.93 -0.51 11.32
C PHE A 64 5.42 -1.65 12.22
N ASN A 65 4.31 -2.30 11.86
CA ASN A 65 3.81 -3.46 12.59
C ASN A 65 4.78 -4.65 12.53
N TYR A 66 5.39 -4.90 11.38
CA TYR A 66 6.38 -5.96 11.20
C TYR A 66 7.65 -5.71 12.02
N LEU A 67 8.16 -4.47 12.03
CA LEU A 67 9.29 -4.06 12.87
C LEU A 67 8.93 -4.11 14.35
N THR A 68 7.71 -3.70 14.72
CA THR A 68 7.22 -3.79 16.10
C THR A 68 7.11 -5.25 16.54
N ALA A 69 6.60 -6.14 15.69
CA ALA A 69 6.47 -7.57 15.96
C ALA A 69 7.82 -8.28 16.06
N GLN A 70 8.78 -7.95 15.18
CA GLN A 70 10.14 -8.49 15.27
C GLN A 70 10.90 -7.99 16.50
N ASN A 71 10.64 -6.76 16.93
CA ASN A 71 11.22 -6.17 18.14
C ASN A 71 10.31 -6.34 19.38
N ALA A 72 9.28 -7.20 19.32
CA ALA A 72 8.32 -7.39 20.41
C ALA A 72 8.90 -8.10 21.65
N GLY A 73 10.19 -8.41 21.64
CA GLY A 73 10.90 -9.14 22.69
C GLY A 73 11.39 -8.31 23.89
N LEU A 74 10.79 -7.17 24.25
CA LEU A 74 11.34 -6.35 25.36
C LEU A 74 10.40 -5.90 26.48
N ARG A 75 9.14 -6.37 26.57
CA ARG A 75 8.35 -6.21 27.82
C ARG A 75 7.39 -7.37 28.06
N TYR A 76 7.93 -8.54 28.41
CA TYR A 76 7.19 -9.45 29.27
C TYR A 76 7.29 -8.87 30.70
N VAL A 77 6.35 -8.01 31.07
CA VAL A 77 6.16 -7.66 32.48
C VAL A 77 5.24 -8.72 33.04
N GLU A 78 5.81 -9.74 33.70
CA GLU A 78 5.03 -10.56 34.61
C GLU A 78 4.36 -9.63 35.62
N ARG A 79 3.02 -9.65 35.67
CA ARG A 79 2.29 -9.11 36.82
C ARG A 79 2.48 -10.08 37.99
N GLY A 80 3.66 -10.00 38.62
CA GLY A 80 3.95 -10.59 39.92
C GLY A 80 3.22 -9.81 41.01
N GLY A 81 2.64 -10.53 41.96
CA GLY A 81 1.60 -10.05 42.85
C GLY A 81 2.04 -9.22 44.06
N HIS A 82 1.04 -8.55 44.63
CA HIS A 82 0.64 -8.61 46.04
C HIS A 82 -0.82 -8.18 46.14
#